data_AF-C7NY39-F1
#
_entry.id   AF-C7NY39-F1
#
_cell.length_a   1.000
_cell.length_b   1.000
_cell.length_c   1.000
_cell.angle_alpha   90.00
_cell.angle_beta   90.00
_cell.angle_gamma   90.00
#
_symmetry.space_group_name_H-M   'P 1'
#
loop_
_entity.id
_entity.type
_entity.pdbx_description
1 polymer ?
#
loop_
_entity_poly.entity_id
_entity_poly.type
_entity_poly.pdbx_seq_one_letter_code
_entity_poly.pdbx_strand_id
1 'polypeptide(L)'
;MQRSLSLLPRGVTDNVVFVSSTPPATVERRLRERGLAVERVGLVPVTGSEPEYDGPLWTSEPIVPDDLTGLSMRFTSALGALDAGHGWVLFDALDVLAMYAHQDRVCRFFDHVTTAARDRTLRGVYTITGDALDDQLADSFAHSADRVVDAR
;
A
#
# COMPACT_ATOMS: atom_id res chain seq x y z
N MET A 1 6.42 -3.87 -6.09
CA MET A 1 6.71 -4.76 -4.95
C MET A 1 8.17 -5.06 -4.58
N GLN A 2 9.06 -5.72 -5.35
CA GLN A 2 10.39 -6.12 -4.79
C GLN A 2 11.26 -4.92 -4.36
N ARG A 3 11.25 -3.84 -5.14
CA ARG A 3 11.82 -2.54 -4.74
C ARG A 3 11.02 -1.89 -3.60
N SER A 4 9.70 -1.91 -3.66
CA SER A 4 8.84 -1.36 -2.59
C SER A 4 9.15 -2.00 -1.23
N LEU A 5 9.36 -3.32 -1.20
CA LEU A 5 9.78 -4.04 -0.01
C LEU A 5 11.15 -3.57 0.48
N SER A 6 12.13 -3.27 -0.40
CA SER A 6 13.49 -2.83 -0.01
C SER A 6 13.49 -1.57 0.84
N LEU A 7 12.46 -0.72 0.71
CA LEU A 7 12.28 0.51 1.49
C LEU A 7 11.82 0.27 2.93
N LEU A 8 11.27 -0.91 3.24
CA LEU A 8 10.95 -1.28 4.62
C LEU A 8 12.25 -1.59 5.40
N PRO A 9 12.42 -1.12 6.65
CA PRO A 9 13.58 -1.47 7.46
C PRO A 9 13.79 -2.98 7.56
N ARG A 10 15.06 -3.40 7.66
CA ARG A 10 15.38 -4.79 7.97
C ARG A 10 14.98 -5.06 9.42
N GLY A 11 14.13 -6.05 9.65
CA GLY A 11 13.64 -6.37 10.99
C GLY A 11 12.38 -5.59 11.41
N VAL A 12 11.52 -5.20 10.46
CA VAL A 12 10.13 -4.86 10.82
C VAL A 12 9.51 -6.10 11.46
N THR A 13 9.40 -6.08 12.79
CA THR A 13 8.78 -7.14 13.60
C THR A 13 7.32 -6.84 13.91
N ASP A 14 6.88 -5.61 13.63
CA ASP A 14 5.55 -5.10 13.92
C ASP A 14 4.58 -5.42 12.78
N ASN A 15 3.27 -5.28 13.05
CA ASN A 15 2.24 -5.55 12.05
C ASN A 15 2.42 -4.59 10.86
N VAL A 16 2.27 -5.12 9.64
CA VAL A 16 2.41 -4.33 8.40
C VAL A 16 1.15 -4.49 7.57
N VAL A 17 0.63 -3.38 7.06
CA VAL A 17 -0.46 -3.39 6.08
C VAL A 17 0.12 -3.12 4.69
N PHE A 18 -0.18 -4.01 3.76
CA PHE A 18 0.14 -3.88 2.35
C PHE A 18 -1.12 -3.54 1.57
N VAL A 19 -1.00 -2.59 0.65
CA VAL A 19 -2.01 -2.33 -0.38
C VAL A 19 -1.34 -2.58 -1.73
N SER A 20 -1.75 -3.63 -2.42
CA SER A 20 -1.04 -4.12 -3.60
C SER A 20 -1.95 -4.68 -4.67
N SER A 21 -1.59 -4.47 -5.92
CA SER A 21 -2.13 -5.21 -7.06
C SER A 21 -1.43 -6.56 -7.29
N THR A 22 -0.38 -6.85 -6.51
CA THR A 22 0.34 -8.12 -6.60
C THR A 22 -0.48 -9.25 -5.95
N PRO A 23 -0.61 -10.43 -6.58
CA PRO A 23 -1.36 -11.54 -6.01
C PRO A 23 -0.83 -11.97 -4.62
N PRO A 24 -1.71 -12.36 -3.67
CA PRO A 24 -1.33 -12.70 -2.30
C PRO A 24 -0.22 -13.75 -2.18
N ALA A 25 -0.28 -14.84 -2.95
CA ALA A 25 0.77 -15.87 -2.95
C ALA A 25 2.15 -15.32 -3.37
N THR A 26 2.18 -14.31 -4.25
CA THR A 26 3.43 -13.65 -4.64
C THR A 26 3.91 -12.70 -3.55
N VAL A 27 3.01 -12.02 -2.84
CA VAL A 27 3.32 -11.20 -1.65
C VAL A 27 3.95 -12.07 -0.58
N GLU A 28 3.29 -13.15 -0.19
CA GLU A 28 3.72 -14.13 0.80
C GLU A 28 5.13 -14.65 0.50
N ARG A 29 5.38 -15.12 -0.73
CA ARG A 29 6.70 -15.59 -1.16
C ARG A 29 7.79 -14.52 -0.97
N ARG A 30 7.55 -13.28 -1.42
CA ARG A 30 8.56 -12.20 -1.31
C ARG A 30 8.80 -11.75 0.12
N LEU A 31 7.78 -11.82 0.99
CA LEU A 31 7.93 -11.55 2.41
C LEU A 31 8.81 -12.61 3.08
N ARG A 32 8.58 -13.90 2.78
CA ARG A 32 9.41 -15.00 3.28
C ARG A 32 10.86 -14.89 2.83
N GLU A 33 11.10 -14.57 1.56
CA GLU A 33 12.46 -14.35 1.03
C GLU A 33 13.21 -13.24 1.79
N ARG A 34 12.48 -12.30 2.40
CA ARG A 34 13.03 -11.22 3.24
C ARG A 34 13.10 -11.57 4.73
N GLY A 35 12.62 -12.74 5.14
CA GLY A 35 12.57 -13.17 6.54
C GLY A 35 11.50 -12.45 7.38
N LEU A 36 10.44 -11.93 6.76
CA LEU A 36 9.32 -11.32 7.49
C LEU A 36 8.30 -12.36 7.95
N ALA A 37 7.73 -12.15 9.14
CA ALA A 37 6.66 -12.97 9.72
C ALA A 37 5.33 -12.69 9.01
N VAL A 38 4.94 -13.59 8.11
CA VAL A 38 3.85 -13.37 7.15
C VAL A 38 2.47 -13.32 7.83
N GLU A 39 2.32 -14.04 8.93
CA GLU A 39 1.16 -14.06 9.81
C GLU A 39 0.87 -12.72 10.50
N ARG A 40 1.82 -11.79 10.48
CA ARG A 40 1.67 -10.42 11.02
C ARG A 40 1.39 -9.39 9.94
N VAL A 41 1.15 -9.84 8.71
CA VAL A 41 1.00 -8.98 7.55
C VAL A 41 -0.45 -9.01 7.05
N GLY A 42 -1.06 -7.83 7.03
CA GLY A 42 -2.33 -7.58 6.37
C GLY A 42 -2.10 -7.20 4.90
N LEU A 43 -2.95 -7.72 4.01
CA LEU A 43 -2.96 -7.39 2.59
C LEU A 43 -4.36 -6.96 2.17
N VAL A 44 -4.45 -5.76 1.61
CA VAL A 44 -5.61 -5.24 0.89
C VAL A 44 -5.34 -5.40 -0.61
N PRO A 45 -5.96 -6.37 -1.29
CA PRO A 45 -5.72 -6.61 -2.71
C PRO A 45 -6.43 -5.56 -3.56
N VAL A 46 -5.70 -4.98 -4.53
CA VAL A 46 -6.22 -4.05 -5.54
C VAL A 46 -6.28 -4.78 -6.88
N THR A 47 -7.41 -5.42 -7.16
CA THR A 47 -7.62 -6.25 -8.35
C THR A 47 -9.11 -6.39 -8.65
N GLY A 48 -9.45 -6.56 -9.93
CA GLY A 48 -10.82 -6.84 -10.37
C GLY A 48 -11.19 -8.33 -10.37
N SER A 49 -10.31 -9.19 -9.85
CA SER A 49 -10.51 -10.64 -9.78
C SER A 49 -10.32 -11.15 -8.37
N GLU A 50 -11.07 -12.18 -7.99
CA GLU A 50 -10.95 -12.80 -6.68
C GLU A 50 -9.74 -13.74 -6.66
N PRO A 51 -8.71 -13.45 -5.83
CA PRO A 51 -7.55 -14.32 -5.74
C PRO A 51 -7.87 -15.52 -4.84
N GLU A 52 -7.64 -16.73 -5.35
CA GLU A 52 -7.63 -17.93 -4.51
C GLU A 52 -6.38 -17.90 -3.62
N TYR A 53 -6.58 -17.81 -2.30
CA TYR A 53 -5.49 -17.75 -1.34
C TYR A 53 -5.89 -18.27 0.05
N ASP A 54 -5.25 -19.37 0.46
CA ASP A 54 -5.45 -20.01 1.78
C ASP A 54 -4.20 -19.89 2.69
N GLY A 55 -3.27 -18.99 2.34
CA GLY A 55 -2.03 -18.80 3.09
C GLY A 55 -2.20 -17.95 4.35
N PRO A 56 -1.12 -17.73 5.12
CA PRO A 56 -1.16 -17.11 6.45
C PRO A 56 -1.29 -15.58 6.43
N LEU A 57 -1.36 -14.93 5.26
CA LEU A 57 -1.57 -13.48 5.21
C LEU A 57 -2.99 -13.19 5.70
N TRP A 58 -3.17 -12.15 6.51
CA TRP A 58 -4.51 -11.63 6.69
C TRP A 58 -4.92 -10.88 5.43
N THR A 59 -5.94 -11.36 4.72
CA THR A 59 -6.42 -10.72 3.49
C THR A 59 -7.82 -10.17 3.66
N SER A 60 -8.14 -9.10 2.94
CA SER A 60 -9.52 -8.68 2.71
C SER A 60 -10.05 -9.21 1.38
N GLU A 61 -11.34 -9.08 1.16
CA GLU A 61 -11.89 -9.10 -0.21
C GLU A 61 -11.13 -8.10 -1.11
N PRO A 62 -10.99 -8.39 -2.41
CA PRO A 62 -10.33 -7.49 -3.35
C PRO A 62 -11.16 -6.22 -3.58
N ILE A 63 -10.48 -5.12 -3.88
CA ILE A 63 -11.07 -3.85 -4.33
C ILE A 63 -10.68 -3.60 -5.77
N VAL A 64 -11.66 -3.23 -6.60
CA VAL A 64 -11.39 -2.77 -7.97
C VAL A 64 -10.66 -1.42 -7.95
N PRO A 65 -9.67 -1.19 -8.83
CA PRO A 65 -8.83 0.02 -8.78
C PRO A 65 -9.54 1.38 -8.84
N ASP A 66 -10.74 1.47 -9.42
CA ASP A 66 -11.51 2.71 -9.55
C ASP A 66 -12.44 2.98 -8.35
N ASP A 67 -12.64 2.00 -7.47
CA ASP A 67 -13.38 2.13 -6.21
C ASP A 67 -12.49 2.67 -5.09
N LEU A 68 -12.08 3.93 -5.24
CA LEU A 68 -11.27 4.65 -4.25
C LEU A 68 -11.97 4.79 -2.90
N THR A 69 -13.30 4.79 -2.88
CA THR A 69 -14.09 4.89 -1.65
C THR A 69 -14.00 3.59 -0.86
N GLY A 70 -14.26 2.45 -1.50
CA GLY A 70 -14.11 1.13 -0.91
C GLY A 70 -12.67 0.87 -0.46
N LEU A 71 -11.69 1.29 -1.27
CA LEU A 71 -10.28 1.20 -0.91
C LEU A 71 -9.96 2.01 0.36
N SER A 72 -10.49 3.23 0.46
CA SER A 72 -10.31 4.10 1.63
C SER A 72 -10.89 3.48 2.91
N MET A 73 -12.08 2.89 2.83
CA MET A 73 -12.72 2.22 3.95
C MET A 73 -11.93 0.99 4.40
N ARG A 74 -11.48 0.15 3.45
CA ARG A 74 -10.67 -1.04 3.78
C ARG A 74 -9.30 -0.66 4.32
N PHE A 75 -8.66 0.34 3.75
CA PHE A 75 -7.39 0.86 4.22
C PHE A 75 -7.49 1.33 5.68
N THR A 76 -8.44 2.21 5.98
CA THR A 76 -8.63 2.74 7.35
C THR A 76 -9.00 1.66 8.36
N SER A 77 -9.80 0.67 7.96
CA SER A 77 -10.09 -0.52 8.76
C SER A 77 -8.83 -1.35 9.04
N ALA A 78 -7.99 -1.57 8.01
CA ALA A 78 -6.73 -2.30 8.15
C ALA A 78 -5.72 -1.56 9.05
N LEU A 79 -5.68 -0.22 9.03
CA LEU A 79 -4.90 0.55 9.99
C LEU A 79 -5.34 0.32 11.45
N GLY A 80 -6.60 -0.11 11.66
CA GLY A 80 -7.14 -0.56 12.94
C GLY A 80 -6.37 -1.72 13.57
N ALA A 81 -5.79 -2.59 12.75
CA ALA A 81 -5.02 -3.75 13.17
C ALA A 81 -3.54 -3.44 13.46
N LEU A 82 -3.11 -2.20 13.21
CA LEU A 82 -1.75 -1.75 13.45
C LEU A 82 -1.62 -1.09 14.82
N ASP A 83 -0.55 -1.42 15.53
CA ASP A 83 -0.17 -0.72 16.76
C ASP A 83 0.26 0.71 16.43
N ALA A 84 -0.36 1.69 17.09
CA ALA A 84 -0.04 3.11 16.89
C ALA A 84 1.46 3.37 17.19
N GLY A 85 2.13 4.14 16.33
CA GLY A 85 3.55 4.50 16.47
C GLY A 85 4.57 3.46 16.00
N HIS A 86 4.13 2.22 15.81
CA HIS A 86 4.99 1.07 15.49
C HIS A 86 4.66 0.39 14.15
N GLY A 87 3.42 0.51 13.68
CA GLY A 87 2.99 -0.10 12.41
C GLY A 87 3.55 0.56 11.15
N TRP A 88 3.64 -0.25 10.09
CA TRP A 88 4.05 0.18 8.76
C TRP A 88 2.93 -0.02 7.74
N VAL A 89 2.87 0.90 6.79
CA VAL A 89 2.03 0.79 5.59
C VAL A 89 2.95 0.72 4.37
N LEU A 90 2.76 -0.28 3.51
CA LEU A 90 3.34 -0.31 2.17
C LEU A 90 2.23 -0.25 1.12
N PHE A 91 2.19 0.82 0.35
CA PHE A 91 1.23 1.00 -0.74
C PHE A 91 1.97 0.93 -2.07
N ASP A 92 1.77 -0.13 -2.86
CA ASP A 92 2.44 -0.32 -4.14
C ASP A 92 1.50 -0.55 -5.32
N ALA A 93 0.32 0.08 -5.26
CA ALA A 93 -0.70 0.05 -6.30
C ALA A 93 -1.12 1.45 -6.79
N LEU A 94 -0.40 2.52 -6.46
CA LEU A 94 -0.79 3.90 -6.83
C LEU A 94 -0.80 4.14 -8.34
N ASP A 95 0.16 3.56 -9.05
CA ASP A 95 0.22 3.50 -10.51
C ASP A 95 -1.05 2.85 -11.08
N VAL A 96 -1.47 1.72 -10.49
CA VAL A 96 -2.71 1.04 -10.90
C VAL A 96 -3.91 1.95 -10.69
N LEU A 97 -4.03 2.63 -9.53
CA LEU A 97 -5.14 3.57 -9.31
C LEU A 97 -5.14 4.70 -10.35
N ALA A 98 -3.97 5.25 -10.68
CA ALA A 98 -3.81 6.32 -11.67
C ALA A 98 -4.22 5.89 -13.10
N MET A 99 -4.09 4.60 -13.43
CA MET A 99 -4.53 4.09 -14.74
C MET A 99 -6.06 3.94 -14.86
N TYR A 100 -6.76 3.67 -13.75
CA TYR A 100 -8.19 3.33 -13.76
C TYR A 100 -9.11 4.43 -13.22
N ALA A 101 -8.58 5.35 -12.42
CA ALA A 101 -9.34 6.46 -11.83
C ALA A 101 -8.81 7.82 -12.32
N HIS A 102 -9.69 8.83 -12.29
CA HIS A 102 -9.29 10.21 -12.60
C HIS A 102 -8.22 10.71 -11.62
N GLN A 103 -7.19 11.37 -12.18
CA GLN A 103 -6.04 11.94 -11.47
C GLN A 103 -6.45 12.74 -10.21
N ASP A 104 -7.38 13.69 -10.34
CA ASP A 104 -7.86 14.48 -9.20
C ASP A 104 -8.44 13.62 -8.05
N ARG A 105 -9.10 12.52 -8.39
CA ARG A 105 -9.67 11.60 -7.40
C ARG A 105 -8.55 10.81 -6.72
N VAL A 106 -7.52 10.40 -7.46
CA VAL A 106 -6.36 9.69 -6.92
C VAL A 106 -5.55 10.59 -6.00
N CYS A 107 -5.34 11.87 -6.36
CA CYS A 107 -4.68 12.85 -5.47
C CYS A 107 -5.42 13.00 -4.14
N ARG A 108 -6.74 13.24 -4.19
CA ARG A 108 -7.55 13.39 -2.97
C ARG A 108 -7.57 12.12 -2.13
N PHE A 109 -7.64 10.96 -2.79
CA PHE A 109 -7.54 9.67 -2.12
C PHE A 109 -6.18 9.53 -1.42
N PHE A 110 -5.09 9.88 -2.11
CA PHE A 110 -3.74 9.84 -1.57
C PHE A 110 -3.57 10.75 -0.36
N ASP A 111 -4.05 11.99 -0.44
CA ASP A 111 -4.07 12.93 0.69
C ASP A 111 -4.82 12.34 1.89
N HIS A 112 -5.95 11.68 1.62
CA HIS A 112 -6.74 11.06 2.67
C HIS A 112 -5.99 9.90 3.35
N VAL A 113 -5.43 8.95 2.58
CA VAL A 113 -4.76 7.78 3.17
C VAL A 113 -3.44 8.13 3.85
N THR A 114 -2.71 9.13 3.36
CA THR A 114 -1.50 9.64 4.04
C THR A 114 -1.86 10.33 5.35
N THR A 115 -2.92 11.15 5.37
CA THR A 115 -3.44 11.77 6.60
C THR A 115 -3.90 10.72 7.61
N ALA A 116 -4.67 9.71 7.18
CA ALA A 116 -5.14 8.65 8.06
C ALA A 116 -4.00 7.84 8.71
N ALA A 117 -2.92 7.58 7.97
CA ALA A 117 -1.73 6.95 8.52
C ALA A 117 -0.99 7.86 9.51
N ARG A 118 -0.86 9.15 9.17
CA ARG A 118 -0.20 10.18 10.00
C ARG A 118 -0.93 10.39 11.33
N ASP A 119 -2.26 10.44 11.34
CA ASP A 119 -3.09 10.59 12.54
C ASP A 119 -2.89 9.45 13.55
N ARG A 120 -2.46 8.28 13.07
CA ARG A 120 -2.12 7.10 13.89
C ARG A 120 -0.61 6.98 14.17
N THR A 121 0.18 7.97 13.78
CA THR A 121 1.65 7.97 13.89
C THR A 121 2.32 6.78 13.20
N LEU A 122 1.70 6.28 12.12
CA LEU A 122 2.21 5.16 11.34
C LEU A 122 3.20 5.63 10.29
N ARG A 123 4.10 4.74 9.86
CA ARG A 123 5.07 5.02 8.81
C ARG A 123 4.57 4.44 7.49
N GLY A 124 4.30 5.32 6.54
CA GLY A 124 3.85 4.94 5.20
C GLY A 124 4.97 4.98 4.18
N VAL A 125 5.07 3.94 3.36
CA VAL A 125 5.86 3.90 2.14
C VAL A 125 4.89 3.75 0.98
N TYR A 126 4.84 4.77 0.13
CA TYR A 126 3.94 4.82 -1.02
C TYR A 126 4.79 4.81 -2.28
N THR A 127 4.63 3.80 -3.12
CA THR A 127 5.51 3.58 -4.25
C THR A 127 4.77 3.68 -5.56
N ILE A 128 5.47 4.25 -6.54
CA ILE A 128 4.96 4.48 -7.88
C ILE A 128 6.07 4.10 -8.85
N THR A 129 5.72 3.47 -9.96
CA THR A 129 6.64 3.18 -11.05
C THR A 129 6.66 4.36 -12.03
N GLY A 130 7.86 4.83 -12.36
CA GLY A 130 8.08 6.12 -13.04
C GLY A 130 7.49 6.28 -14.43
N ASP A 131 7.06 5.19 -15.07
CA ASP A 131 6.46 5.25 -16.42
C ASP A 131 4.96 5.58 -16.42
N ALA A 132 4.32 5.61 -15.24
CA ALA A 132 2.86 5.70 -15.11
C ALA A 132 2.33 7.10 -14.73
N LEU A 133 3.19 8.09 -14.48
CA LEU A 133 2.78 9.40 -13.98
C LEU A 133 3.27 10.54 -14.87
N ASP A 134 2.40 11.53 -15.06
CA ASP A 134 2.84 12.85 -15.47
C ASP A 134 3.46 13.63 -14.29
N ASP A 135 4.21 14.68 -14.61
CA ASP A 135 4.91 15.52 -13.62
C ASP A 135 3.93 16.16 -12.61
N GLN A 136 2.71 16.49 -13.05
CA GLN A 136 1.70 17.11 -12.20
C GLN A 136 1.22 16.16 -11.08
N LEU A 137 0.98 14.89 -11.41
CA LEU A 137 0.58 13.88 -10.43
C LEU A 137 1.72 13.57 -9.46
N ALA A 138 2.95 13.49 -9.98
CA ALA A 138 4.14 13.30 -9.14
C ALA A 138 4.33 14.45 -8.14
N ASP A 139 4.18 15.70 -8.58
CA ASP A 139 4.23 16.88 -7.72
C ASP A 139 3.12 16.84 -6.67
N SER A 140 1.89 16.49 -7.06
CA SER A 140 0.78 16.38 -6.11
C SER A 140 1.06 15.37 -5.00
N PHE A 141 1.62 14.20 -5.32
CA PHE A 141 1.99 13.21 -4.31
C PHE A 141 3.16 13.65 -3.43
N ALA A 142 4.12 14.39 -3.99
CA ALA A 142 5.24 14.92 -3.23
C ALA A 142 4.78 15.89 -2.13
N HIS A 143 3.68 16.63 -2.33
CA HIS A 143 3.14 17.56 -1.33
C HIS A 143 2.54 16.86 -0.11
N SER A 144 2.00 15.65 -0.25
CA SER A 144 1.38 14.90 0.86
C SER A 144 2.38 14.05 1.64
N ALA A 145 3.54 13.76 1.04
CA ALA A 145 4.60 12.94 1.62
C ALA A 145 5.63 13.78 2.41
N ASP A 146 6.08 13.26 3.54
CA ASP A 146 7.12 13.93 4.35
C ASP A 146 8.51 13.87 3.68
N ARG A 147 8.72 12.87 2.81
CA ARG A 147 9.96 12.66 2.06
C ARG A 147 9.68 11.90 0.77
N VAL A 148 10.30 12.37 -0.32
CA VAL A 148 10.35 11.66 -1.60
C VAL A 148 11.73 10.99 -1.73
N VAL A 149 11.74 9.73 -2.17
CA VAL A 149 12.96 8.98 -2.47
C VAL A 149 12.89 8.52 -3.91
N ASP A 150 13.75 9.07 -4.75
CA ASP A 150 13.94 8.54 -6.10
C ASP A 150 14.84 7.30 -6.01
N ALA A 151 14.27 6.14 -6.38
CA ALA A 151 14.94 4.85 -6.40
C ALA A 151 14.96 4.26 -7.82
N ARG A 152 15.04 5.12 -8.85
CA ARG A 152 15.29 4.74 -10.26
C ARG A 152 16.42 3.70 -10.38
#